data_AF-A0A7X7PSR8-F1
#
_entry.id   AF-A0A7X7PSR8-F1
#
_cell.length_a   1.000
_cell.length_b   1.000
_cell.length_c   1.000
_cell.angle_alpha   90.00
_cell.angle_beta   90.00
_cell.angle_gamma   90.00
#
_symmetry.space_group_name_H-M   'P 1'
#
loop_
_entity.id
_entity.type
_entity.pdbx_description
1 polymer ?
#
loop_
_entity_poly.entity_id
_entity_poly.type
_entity_poly.pdbx_seq_one_letter_code
_entity_poly.pdbx_strand_id
1 'polypeptide(L)'
;MFARGPFCARGIAVLAAFFCVSLVSAAEPAQVRSYKLELKKMEGVEHGKTAVVKGEAGSTPHRFLVDGLNMNMPLVVLVRPVRERDEVAVRLTKYAWNQPLREGTAKGEPLAFKFRTEGEFQIAVSADKPTPYR
;
A
#
# COMPACT_ATOMS: atom_id res chain seq x y z
N MET A 1 -59.83 55.91 12.46
CA MET A 1 -58.37 56.05 12.59
C MET A 1 -57.94 55.31 13.86
N PHE A 2 -57.00 54.38 13.69
CA PHE A 2 -56.15 53.61 14.62
C PHE A 2 -56.13 54.03 16.11
N ALA A 3 -55.93 53.16 17.12
CA ALA A 3 -55.80 51.71 17.22
C ALA A 3 -55.91 51.31 18.70
N ARG A 4 -56.48 50.12 18.95
CA ARG A 4 -56.50 49.43 20.24
C ARG A 4 -55.09 48.90 20.55
N GLY A 5 -54.60 49.14 21.77
CA GLY A 5 -53.51 48.32 22.34
C GLY A 5 -53.98 46.88 22.53
N PRO A 6 -53.06 45.90 22.49
CA PRO A 6 -52.73 45.25 23.76
C PRO A 6 -51.28 44.71 23.86
N PHE A 7 -50.86 44.56 25.13
CA PHE A 7 -49.98 43.52 25.68
C PHE A 7 -49.26 42.57 24.72
N CYS A 8 -47.92 42.46 24.88
CA CYS A 8 -47.27 41.17 24.69
C CYS A 8 -45.99 41.06 25.54
N ALA A 9 -46.10 40.38 26.68
CA ALA A 9 -44.99 39.83 27.43
C ALA A 9 -44.46 38.58 26.70
N ARG A 10 -43.16 38.54 26.38
CA ARG A 10 -42.43 37.33 25.98
C ARG A 10 -40.99 37.53 26.48
N GLY A 11 -40.53 36.87 27.54
CA GLY A 11 -40.44 35.41 27.65
C GLY A 11 -39.11 34.99 27.01
N ILE A 12 -38.01 35.13 27.76
CA ILE A 12 -36.66 34.73 27.34
C ILE A 12 -36.66 33.20 27.21
N ALA A 13 -36.74 32.71 25.97
CA ALA A 13 -36.67 31.30 25.66
C ALA A 13 -35.22 30.82 25.70
N VAL A 14 -34.95 29.94 26.64
CA VAL A 14 -33.69 29.23 26.85
C VAL A 14 -33.47 28.22 25.72
N LEU A 15 -32.37 28.42 24.98
CA LEU A 15 -31.33 27.44 24.64
C LEU A 15 -31.76 25.98 24.35
N ALA A 16 -31.71 25.59 23.07
CA ALA A 16 -31.47 24.20 22.66
C ALA A 16 -30.87 24.16 21.24
N ALA A 17 -29.61 24.57 21.11
CA ALA A 17 -28.83 24.31 19.90
C ALA A 17 -28.49 22.81 19.88
N PHE A 18 -29.29 22.03 19.16
CA PHE A 18 -29.02 20.62 18.87
C PHE A 18 -27.83 20.54 17.91
N PHE A 19 -26.63 20.50 18.46
CA PHE A 19 -25.40 20.26 17.72
C PHE A 19 -25.36 18.78 17.34
N CYS A 20 -25.79 18.45 16.12
CA CYS A 20 -25.54 17.13 15.53
C CYS A 20 -24.02 16.98 15.35
N VAL A 21 -23.36 16.37 16.34
CA VAL A 21 -21.99 15.89 16.20
C VAL A 21 -22.04 14.69 15.26
N SER A 22 -21.78 14.94 13.98
CA SER A 22 -21.48 13.88 13.02
C SER A 22 -20.25 13.14 13.52
N LEU A 23 -20.45 11.92 14.02
CA LEU A 23 -19.40 10.95 14.26
C LEU A 23 -18.75 10.63 12.91
N VAL A 24 -17.74 11.43 12.54
CA VAL A 24 -16.76 11.03 11.52
C VAL A 24 -16.03 9.84 12.12
N SER A 25 -16.47 8.65 11.75
CA SER A 25 -15.74 7.43 12.01
C SER A 25 -14.47 7.49 11.15
N ALA A 26 -13.38 7.97 11.73
CA ALA A 26 -12.06 7.87 11.13
C ALA A 26 -11.73 6.38 11.02
N ALA A 27 -11.94 5.80 9.84
CA ALA A 27 -11.48 4.45 9.54
C ALA A 27 -9.97 4.43 9.81
N GLU A 28 -9.53 3.61 10.76
CA GLU A 28 -8.10 3.43 11.04
C GLU A 28 -7.38 3.09 9.73
N PRO A 29 -6.27 3.78 9.42
CA PRO A 29 -5.55 3.54 8.17
C PRO A 29 -5.12 2.08 8.15
N ALA A 30 -5.51 1.36 7.09
CA ALA A 30 -5.17 -0.05 6.92
C ALA A 30 -3.65 -0.24 7.13
N GLN A 31 -3.30 -1.02 8.15
CA GLN A 31 -1.90 -1.19 8.55
C GLN A 31 -1.12 -1.86 7.42
N VAL A 32 -0.20 -1.11 6.80
CA VAL A 32 0.60 -1.61 5.69
C VAL A 32 1.66 -2.58 6.21
N ARG A 33 1.56 -3.85 5.82
CA ARG A 33 2.49 -4.89 6.26
C ARG A 33 3.83 -4.74 5.54
N SER A 34 4.89 -4.57 6.32
CA SER A 34 6.27 -4.47 5.83
C SER A 34 7.09 -5.67 6.31
N TYR A 35 7.83 -6.30 5.40
CA TYR A 35 8.61 -7.51 5.65
C TYR A 35 10.06 -7.32 5.20
N LYS A 36 11.02 -7.64 6.07
CA LYS A 36 12.42 -7.71 5.66
C LYS A 36 12.70 -9.06 5.00
N LEU A 37 13.30 -9.06 3.82
CA LEU A 37 13.68 -10.27 3.10
C LEU A 37 15.17 -10.54 3.27
N GLU A 38 15.48 -11.74 3.74
CA GLU A 38 16.85 -12.23 3.82
C GLU A 38 17.18 -13.08 2.61
N LEU A 39 18.19 -12.66 1.84
CA LEU A 39 18.68 -13.45 0.71
C LEU A 39 19.56 -14.59 1.22
N LYS A 40 19.21 -15.84 0.87
CA LYS A 40 19.93 -17.05 1.29
C LYS A 40 20.37 -17.86 0.07
N LYS A 41 21.40 -18.70 0.24
CA LYS A 41 21.77 -19.69 -0.79
C LYS A 41 20.62 -20.70 -0.91
N MET A 42 20.32 -21.11 -2.13
CA MET A 42 19.21 -22.03 -2.43
C MET A 42 19.70 -23.10 -3.41
N GLU A 43 19.26 -24.34 -3.21
CA GLU A 43 19.54 -25.43 -4.13
C GLU A 43 19.01 -25.11 -5.54
N GLY A 44 19.79 -25.44 -6.58
CA GLY A 44 19.47 -25.09 -7.97
C GLY A 44 19.87 -23.67 -8.40
N VAL A 45 20.38 -22.83 -7.50
CA VAL A 45 21.02 -21.55 -7.84
C VAL A 45 22.53 -21.67 -7.63
N GLU A 46 23.25 -21.91 -8.72
CA GLU A 46 24.70 -22.15 -8.71
C GLU A 46 25.49 -20.95 -8.15
N HIS A 47 25.06 -19.74 -8.49
CA HIS A 47 25.70 -18.50 -8.07
C HIS A 47 24.67 -17.49 -7.56
N GLY A 48 24.94 -16.93 -6.38
CA GLY A 48 24.14 -15.87 -5.78
C GLY A 48 23.31 -16.32 -4.58
N LYS A 49 22.32 -15.49 -4.25
CA LYS A 49 21.39 -15.68 -3.14
C LYS A 49 19.99 -15.29 -3.60
N THR A 50 18.98 -15.92 -3.02
CA THR A 50 17.58 -15.73 -3.40
C THR A 50 16.71 -15.71 -2.16
N ALA A 51 15.60 -14.98 -2.25
CA ALA A 51 14.47 -15.10 -1.37
C ALA A 51 13.22 -15.35 -2.22
N VAL A 52 12.34 -16.24 -1.78
CA VAL A 52 11.09 -16.55 -2.45
C VAL A 52 9.95 -16.21 -1.50
N VAL A 53 8.99 -15.44 -1.99
CA VAL A 53 7.80 -15.05 -1.25
C VAL A 53 6.60 -15.67 -1.94
N LYS A 54 5.64 -16.16 -1.16
CA LYS A 54 4.30 -16.49 -1.65
C LYS A 54 3.32 -15.69 -0.82
N GLY A 55 2.38 -15.04 -1.48
CA GLY A 55 1.42 -14.20 -0.80
C GLY A 55 0.15 -14.02 -1.60
N GLU A 56 -0.81 -13.33 -1.01
CA GLU A 56 -2.03 -12.88 -1.65
C GLU A 56 -2.06 -11.35 -1.58
N ALA A 57 -1.91 -10.69 -2.73
CA ALA A 57 -1.93 -9.24 -2.82
C ALA A 57 -3.38 -8.74 -2.76
N GLY A 58 -3.60 -7.65 -2.03
CA GLY A 58 -4.86 -6.92 -2.03
C GLY A 58 -4.62 -5.43 -2.28
N SER A 59 -5.65 -4.62 -2.01
CA SER A 59 -5.61 -3.17 -2.23
C SER A 59 -4.61 -2.46 -1.32
N THR A 60 -4.36 -3.03 -0.13
CA THR A 60 -3.24 -2.62 0.72
C THR A 60 -1.97 -3.34 0.27
N PRO A 61 -0.90 -2.61 -0.10
CA PRO A 61 0.30 -3.23 -0.64
C PRO A 61 1.05 -4.04 0.42
N HIS A 62 1.56 -5.20 0.03
CA HIS A 62 2.66 -5.83 0.77
C HIS A 62 3.95 -5.09 0.46
N ARG A 63 4.67 -4.71 1.50
CA ARG A 63 5.96 -4.03 1.38
C ARG A 63 7.08 -4.98 1.78
N PHE A 64 8.12 -5.02 0.97
CA PHE A 64 9.31 -5.83 1.21
C PHE A 64 10.54 -4.93 1.20
N LEU A 65 11.45 -5.15 2.14
CA LEU A 65 12.74 -4.48 2.23
C LEU A 65 13.85 -5.51 2.02
N VAL A 66 14.78 -5.20 1.11
CA VAL A 66 16.01 -5.97 0.92
C VAL A 66 17.18 -5.03 1.18
N ASP A 67 18.09 -5.43 2.07
CA ASP A 67 19.26 -4.65 2.46
C ASP A 67 20.57 -5.45 2.32
N GLY A 68 21.69 -4.81 2.67
CA GLY A 68 23.02 -5.44 2.62
C GLY A 68 23.53 -5.69 1.20
N LEU A 69 23.10 -4.87 0.24
CA LEU A 69 23.44 -5.00 -1.18
C LEU A 69 24.66 -4.17 -1.52
N ASN A 70 25.46 -4.64 -2.47
CA ASN A 70 26.56 -3.87 -3.04
C ASN A 70 26.38 -3.70 -4.55
N MET A 71 27.01 -2.66 -5.11
CA MET A 71 26.85 -2.28 -6.52
C MET A 71 27.33 -3.37 -7.50
N ASN A 72 28.21 -4.27 -7.06
CA ASN A 72 28.75 -5.36 -7.88
C ASN A 72 27.80 -6.56 -7.98
N MET A 73 26.73 -6.60 -7.18
CA MET A 73 25.71 -7.65 -7.22
C MET A 73 24.57 -7.24 -8.17
N PRO A 74 24.44 -7.87 -9.36
CA PRO A 74 23.26 -7.67 -10.18
C PRO A 74 22.04 -8.28 -9.49
N LEU A 75 20.91 -7.59 -9.58
CA LEU A 75 19.66 -7.97 -8.94
C LEU A 75 18.58 -8.18 -9.97
N VAL A 76 17.76 -9.20 -9.71
CA VAL A 76 16.55 -9.49 -10.46
C VAL A 76 15.41 -9.64 -9.47
N VAL A 77 14.39 -8.81 -9.61
CA VAL A 77 13.09 -8.99 -8.95
C VAL A 77 12.15 -9.59 -9.99
N LEU A 78 11.65 -10.79 -9.72
CA LEU A 78 10.67 -11.48 -10.54
C LEU A 78 9.37 -11.58 -9.74
N VAL A 79 8.26 -11.15 -10.31
CA VAL A 79 6.94 -11.30 -9.71
C VAL A 79 5.98 -11.85 -10.75
N ARG A 80 5.17 -12.83 -10.35
CA ARG A 80 4.08 -13.32 -11.20
C ARG A 80 2.81 -13.61 -10.40
N PRO A 81 1.63 -13.32 -10.98
CA PRO A 81 0.39 -13.90 -10.48
C PRO A 81 0.44 -15.43 -10.63
N VAL A 82 -0.24 -16.12 -9.71
CA VAL A 82 -0.36 -17.60 -9.78
C VAL A 82 -1.35 -18.01 -10.87
N ARG A 83 -2.39 -17.20 -11.10
CA ARG A 83 -3.41 -17.45 -12.13
C ARG A 83 -3.15 -16.56 -13.35
N GLU A 84 -3.36 -17.08 -14.55
CA GLU A 84 -3.00 -16.40 -15.79
C GLU A 84 -3.79 -15.11 -16.06
N ARG A 85 -5.03 -15.03 -15.57
CA ARG A 85 -5.90 -13.86 -15.78
C ARG A 85 -5.78 -12.81 -14.68
N ASP A 86 -5.00 -13.11 -13.65
CA ASP A 86 -4.84 -12.19 -12.53
C ASP A 86 -3.77 -11.15 -12.84
N GLU A 87 -3.91 -9.99 -12.20
CA GLU A 87 -3.03 -8.84 -12.38
C GLU A 87 -2.47 -8.42 -11.02
N VAL A 88 -1.17 -8.16 -10.99
CA VAL A 88 -0.47 -7.69 -9.80
C VAL A 88 0.41 -6.52 -10.18
N ALA A 89 0.19 -5.39 -9.52
CA ALA A 89 1.02 -4.20 -9.66
C ALA A 89 2.25 -4.30 -8.75
N VAL A 90 3.41 -3.97 -9.28
CA VAL A 90 4.69 -4.00 -8.58
C VAL A 90 5.40 -2.66 -8.71
N ARG A 91 5.87 -2.12 -7.59
CA ARG A 91 6.65 -0.89 -7.53
C ARG A 91 7.98 -1.14 -6.82
N LEU A 92 9.07 -0.70 -7.42
CA LEU A 92 10.40 -0.70 -6.84
C LEU A 92 10.76 0.72 -6.42
N THR A 93 11.20 0.87 -5.18
CA THR A 93 11.59 2.14 -4.57
C THR A 93 12.93 1.98 -3.89
N LYS A 94 13.66 3.08 -3.68
CA LYS A 94 14.93 3.06 -2.93
C LYS A 94 14.83 3.84 -1.63
N TYR A 95 14.25 5.03 -1.69
CA TYR A 95 14.17 5.93 -0.54
C TYR A 95 12.73 6.07 -0.04
N ALA A 96 11.83 6.54 -0.90
CA ALA A 96 10.46 6.86 -0.51
C ALA A 96 9.43 6.03 -1.30
N TRP A 97 8.47 5.46 -0.59
CA TRP A 97 7.41 4.61 -1.16
C TRP A 97 6.53 5.31 -2.20
N ASN A 98 6.50 6.64 -2.18
CA ASN A 98 5.72 7.48 -3.10
C ASN A 98 6.50 7.88 -4.37
N GLN A 99 7.77 7.50 -4.50
CA GLN A 99 8.61 7.80 -5.66
C GLN A 99 9.20 6.51 -6.23
N PRO A 100 8.41 5.74 -7.00
CA PRO A 100 8.89 4.52 -7.62
C PRO A 100 10.02 4.82 -8.60
N LEU A 101 11.12 4.09 -8.47
CA LEU A 101 12.20 4.08 -9.46
C LEU A 101 11.80 3.29 -10.70
N ARG A 102 11.05 2.20 -10.49
CA ARG A 102 10.49 1.35 -11.54
C ARG A 102 9.14 0.84 -11.08
N GLU A 103 8.26 0.65 -12.04
CA GLU A 103 6.94 0.09 -11.79
C GLU A 103 6.47 -0.70 -13.00
N GLY A 104 5.49 -1.56 -12.79
CA GLY A 104 4.88 -2.35 -13.83
C GLY A 104 3.81 -3.27 -13.28
N THR A 105 3.10 -3.92 -14.20
CA THR A 105 2.02 -4.85 -13.87
C THR A 105 2.35 -6.21 -14.46
N ALA A 106 2.31 -7.26 -13.63
CA ALA A 106 2.40 -8.64 -14.08
C ALA A 106 1.00 -9.15 -14.39
N LYS A 107 0.77 -9.61 -15.62
CA LYS A 107 -0.51 -10.16 -16.10
C LYS A 107 -0.25 -11.39 -16.95
N GLY A 108 -0.57 -12.57 -16.45
CA GLY A 108 -0.31 -13.85 -17.12
C GLY A 108 1.17 -14.24 -17.20
N GLU A 109 2.03 -13.31 -17.58
CA GLU A 109 3.48 -13.47 -17.66
C GLU A 109 4.21 -12.85 -16.45
N PRO A 110 5.41 -13.37 -16.09
CA PRO A 110 6.22 -12.79 -15.05
C PRO A 110 6.74 -11.40 -15.43
N LEU A 111 6.63 -10.45 -14.50
CA LEU A 111 7.31 -9.17 -14.57
C LEU A 111 8.71 -9.29 -13.98
N ALA A 112 9.73 -8.86 -14.73
CA ALA A 112 11.12 -8.90 -14.30
C ALA A 112 11.75 -7.51 -14.29
N PHE A 113 12.30 -7.11 -13.15
CA PHE A 113 13.13 -5.92 -13.05
C PHE A 113 14.59 -6.32 -12.83
N LYS A 114 15.47 -5.94 -13.77
CA LYS A 114 16.91 -6.16 -13.69
C LYS A 114 17.63 -4.84 -13.43
N PHE A 115 18.41 -4.76 -12.36
CA PHE A 115 19.11 -3.53 -11.97
C PHE A 115 20.30 -3.80 -11.04
N ARG A 116 21.06 -2.75 -10.74
CA ARG A 116 22.12 -2.74 -9.72
C ARG A 116 21.81 -1.62 -8.73
N THR A 117 22.13 -1.84 -7.46
CA THR A 117 21.95 -0.86 -6.39
C THR A 117 22.93 -1.15 -5.27
N GLU A 118 23.11 -0.19 -4.38
CA GLU A 118 23.91 -0.32 -3.17
C GLU A 118 23.06 -0.03 -1.93
N GLY A 119 23.37 -0.71 -0.83
CA GLY A 119 22.63 -0.62 0.43
C GLY A 119 21.34 -1.42 0.34
N GLU A 120 20.24 -0.75 0.01
CA GLU A 120 18.90 -1.32 0.06
C GLU A 120 18.01 -0.91 -1.12
N PHE A 121 16.91 -1.66 -1.26
CA PHE A 121 15.75 -1.28 -2.04
C PHE A 121 14.48 -1.91 -1.45
N GLN A 122 13.35 -1.39 -1.92
CA GLN A 122 12.04 -1.64 -1.39
C GLN A 122 11.12 -2.09 -2.54
N ILE A 123 10.26 -3.08 -2.27
CA ILE A 123 9.29 -3.64 -3.23
C ILE A 123 7.90 -3.46 -2.64
N ALA A 124 6.96 -2.92 -3.40
CA ALA A 124 5.54 -2.92 -3.06
C ALA A 124 4.78 -3.78 -4.07
N VAL A 125 3.94 -4.69 -3.58
CA VAL A 125 3.10 -5.59 -4.38
C VAL A 125 1.64 -5.38 -3.98
N SER A 126 0.77 -5.08 -4.94
CA SER A 126 -0.66 -4.81 -4.69
C SER A 126 -1.53 -5.32 -5.84
N ALA A 127 -2.80 -5.53 -5.57
CA ALA A 127 -3.81 -5.89 -6.57
C ALA A 127 -5.18 -5.33 -6.18
N ASP A 128 -6.05 -5.08 -7.14
CA ASP A 128 -7.39 -4.51 -6.87
C ASP A 128 -8.31 -5.49 -6.12
N LYS A 129 -8.08 -6.79 -6.31
CA LYS A 129 -8.78 -7.90 -5.67
C LYS A 129 -7.77 -8.88 -5.07
N PRO A 130 -8.16 -9.68 -4.06
CA PRO A 130 -7.29 -10.71 -3.48
C PRO A 130 -6.71 -11.63 -4.56
N THR A 131 -5.39 -11.55 -4.76
CA THR A 131 -4.70 -12.16 -5.89
C THR A 131 -3.44 -12.90 -5.42
N PRO A 132 -3.38 -14.24 -5.56
CA PRO A 132 -2.19 -15.00 -5.19
C PRO A 132 -1.03 -14.70 -6.14
N TYR A 133 0.16 -14.49 -5.58
CA TYR A 133 1.39 -14.22 -6.32
C TYR A 133 2.61 -14.93 -5.72
N ARG A 134 3.69 -14.96 -6.50
CA ARG A 134 5.03 -15.38 -6.07
C ARG A 134 6.12 -14.58 -6.76
#